data_AF-A0A7W2LYI3-F1
#
_entry.id   AF-A0A7W2LYI3-F1
#
_cell.length_a   1.000
_cell.length_b   1.000
_cell.length_c   1.000
_cell.angle_alpha   90.00
_cell.angle_beta   90.00
_cell.angle_gamma   90.00
#
_symmetry.space_group_name_H-M   'P 1'
#
loop_
_entity.id
_entity.type
_entity.pdbx_description
1 polymer ?
#
loop_
_entity_poly.entity_id
_entity_poly.type
_entity_poly.pdbx_seq_one_letter_code
_entity_poly.pdbx_strand_id
1 'polypeptide(L)'
;MNSTNNNEHRAKALAYQINQHKEIMKNRNARITIRASTEHIAKLNQLSADFQISKTDLLKKIIDDGFGQTVEIINPELLAAFVKIDKMLDSIGNNINQMARKVNSGSEFTEQDRKTLEAVSSRFETLSDLIANKTRKTVIKKRGSK
;
A
#
# COMPACT_ATOMS: atom_id res chain seq x y z
N MET A 1 -35.21 -25.68 -27.82
CA MET A 1 -34.99 -26.63 -26.69
C MET A 1 -33.51 -26.82 -26.30
N ASN A 2 -32.51 -26.22 -26.97
CA ASN A 2 -31.07 -26.45 -26.66
C ASN A 2 -30.41 -25.46 -25.68
N SER A 3 -31.10 -24.40 -25.24
CA SER A 3 -30.49 -23.39 -24.35
C SER A 3 -30.48 -23.84 -22.88
N THR A 4 -31.50 -24.57 -22.44
CA THR A 4 -31.68 -25.01 -21.05
C THR A 4 -30.62 -26.02 -20.61
N ASN A 5 -30.31 -27.01 -21.46
CA ASN A 5 -29.27 -28.01 -21.17
C ASN A 5 -27.86 -27.39 -21.10
N ASN A 6 -27.58 -26.38 -21.91
CA ASN A 6 -26.27 -25.73 -21.90
C ASN A 6 -26.04 -24.89 -20.63
N ASN A 7 -27.11 -24.26 -20.12
CA ASN A 7 -27.05 -23.52 -18.87
C ASN A 7 -26.86 -24.44 -17.64
N GLU A 8 -27.48 -25.63 -17.63
CA GLU A 8 -27.28 -26.61 -16.55
C GLU A 8 -25.85 -27.17 -16.50
N HIS A 9 -25.24 -27.46 -17.65
CA HIS A 9 -23.85 -27.92 -17.71
C HIS A 9 -22.87 -26.85 -17.20
N ARG A 10 -23.10 -25.58 -17.54
CA ARG A 10 -22.28 -24.46 -17.03
C ARG A 10 -22.45 -24.25 -15.53
N ALA A 11 -23.67 -24.36 -15.01
CA ALA A 11 -23.94 -24.26 -13.59
C ALA A 11 -23.27 -25.38 -12.78
N LYS A 12 -23.30 -26.63 -13.28
CA LYS A 12 -22.60 -27.77 -12.64
C LYS A 12 -21.08 -27.59 -12.65
N ALA A 13 -20.51 -27.11 -13.75
CA ALA A 13 -19.07 -26.84 -13.84
C ALA A 13 -18.63 -25.73 -12.87
N LEU A 14 -19.42 -24.65 -12.76
CA LEU A 14 -19.16 -23.55 -11.82
C LEU A 14 -19.27 -24.03 -10.36
N ALA A 15 -20.29 -24.81 -10.02
CA ALA A 15 -20.46 -25.38 -8.69
C ALA A 15 -19.30 -26.32 -8.30
N TYR A 16 -18.80 -27.12 -9.25
CA TYR A 16 -17.64 -27.97 -9.05
C TYR A 16 -16.37 -27.15 -8.78
N GLN A 17 -16.12 -26.09 -9.56
CA GLN A 17 -14.98 -25.20 -9.33
C GLN A 17 -15.05 -24.50 -7.98
N ILE A 18 -16.23 -24.01 -7.58
CA ILE A 18 -16.45 -23.39 -6.27
C ILE A 18 -16.19 -24.38 -5.13
N ASN A 19 -16.65 -25.62 -5.24
CA ASN A 19 -16.41 -26.64 -4.23
C ASN A 19 -14.93 -27.03 -4.14
N GLN A 20 -14.22 -27.16 -5.27
CA GLN A 20 -12.77 -27.39 -5.26
C GLN A 20 -12.02 -26.24 -4.57
N HIS A 21 -12.41 -24.99 -4.86
CA HIS A 21 -11.84 -23.83 -4.19
C HIS A 21 -12.12 -23.82 -2.68
N LYS A 22 -13.32 -24.22 -2.24
CA LYS A 22 -13.68 -24.33 -0.82
C LYS A 22 -12.90 -25.43 -0.09
N GLU A 23 -12.68 -26.57 -0.73
CA GLU A 23 -11.88 -27.66 -0.16
C GLU A 23 -10.38 -27.29 -0.06
N ILE A 24 -9.84 -26.55 -1.04
CA ILE A 24 -8.50 -25.95 -0.95
C ILE A 24 -8.40 -24.99 0.25
N MET A 25 -9.43 -24.17 0.48
CA MET A 25 -9.48 -23.19 1.59
C MET A 25 -9.69 -23.83 2.99
N LYS A 26 -10.19 -25.08 3.06
CA LYS A 26 -10.32 -25.81 4.34
C LYS A 26 -8.99 -26.35 4.86
N ASN A 27 -8.02 -26.63 3.99
CA ASN A 27 -6.78 -27.28 4.40
C ASN A 27 -5.70 -26.27 4.84
N ARG A 28 -5.88 -25.67 6.03
CA ARG A 28 -4.93 -24.69 6.62
C ARG A 28 -3.58 -25.30 7.06
N ASN A 29 -3.36 -26.61 6.87
CA ASN A 29 -2.25 -27.37 7.44
C ASN A 29 -1.23 -27.87 6.39
N ALA A 30 -1.25 -27.33 5.17
CA ALA A 30 -0.27 -27.68 4.16
C ALA A 30 1.16 -27.29 4.60
N ARG A 31 2.08 -28.26 4.57
CA ARG A 31 3.49 -28.06 4.95
C ARG A 31 4.38 -28.07 3.72
N ILE A 32 5.23 -27.05 3.61
CA ILE A 32 6.28 -26.96 2.59
C ILE A 32 7.64 -27.09 3.29
N THR A 33 8.49 -27.99 2.80
CA THR A 33 9.89 -28.13 3.25
C THR A 33 10.82 -27.61 2.16
N ILE A 34 11.69 -26.67 2.51
CA ILE A 34 12.64 -26.04 1.58
C ILE A 34 14.06 -26.40 1.99
N ARG A 35 14.86 -26.89 1.03
CA ARG A 35 16.31 -27.04 1.20
C ARG A 35 17.00 -25.75 0.74
N ALA A 36 17.87 -25.20 1.58
CA ALA A 36 18.59 -23.97 1.32
C ALA A 36 20.01 -24.06 1.90
N SER A 37 20.95 -23.30 1.33
CA SER A 37 22.28 -23.15 1.92
C SER A 37 22.21 -22.33 3.22
N THR A 38 23.24 -22.46 4.06
CA THR A 38 23.39 -21.66 5.29
C THR A 38 23.35 -20.16 5.01
N GLU A 39 23.97 -19.71 3.91
CA GLU A 39 23.93 -18.32 3.45
C GLU A 39 22.49 -17.84 3.18
N HIS A 40 21.69 -18.65 2.48
CA HIS A 40 20.30 -18.29 2.19
C HIS A 40 19.45 -18.26 3.46
N ILE A 41 19.69 -19.17 4.42
CA ILE A 41 19.01 -19.18 5.71
C ILE A 41 19.37 -17.91 6.52
N ALA A 42 20.63 -17.49 6.49
CA ALA A 42 21.08 -16.26 7.13
C ALA A 42 20.40 -15.02 6.54
N LYS A 43 20.29 -14.93 5.20
CA LYS A 43 19.56 -13.85 4.52
C LYS A 43 18.07 -13.84 4.89
N LEU A 44 17.43 -15.01 4.95
CA LEU A 44 16.03 -15.10 5.38
C LEU A 44 15.85 -14.65 6.83
N ASN A 45 16.77 -15.02 7.73
CA ASN A 45 16.74 -14.57 9.12
C ASN A 45 16.91 -13.05 9.24
N GLN A 46 17.84 -12.48 8.47
CA GLN A 46 18.06 -11.04 8.45
C GLN A 46 16.80 -10.31 7.98
N LEU A 47 16.19 -10.73 6.87
CA LEU A 47 14.94 -10.17 6.38
C LEU A 47 13.81 -10.29 7.41
N SER A 48 13.64 -11.43 8.08
CA SER A 48 12.65 -11.54 9.15
C SER A 48 12.90 -10.56 10.30
N ALA A 49 14.16 -10.32 10.67
CA ALA A 49 14.51 -9.35 11.71
C ALA A 49 14.25 -7.91 11.27
N ASP A 50 14.66 -7.54 10.07
CA ASP A 50 14.49 -6.20 9.50
C ASP A 50 13.00 -5.81 9.41
N PHE A 51 12.15 -6.75 9.01
CA PHE A 51 10.70 -6.55 8.89
C PHE A 51 9.93 -6.82 10.19
N GLN A 52 10.59 -7.27 11.27
CA GLN A 52 9.97 -7.64 12.54
C GLN A 52 8.79 -8.64 12.42
N ILE A 53 8.89 -9.59 11.49
CA ILE A 53 7.87 -10.63 11.27
C ILE A 53 8.48 -12.03 11.22
N SER A 54 7.67 -13.04 11.48
CA SER A 54 8.13 -14.43 11.40
C SER A 54 8.54 -14.81 9.96
N LYS A 55 9.46 -15.75 9.81
CA LYS A 55 9.84 -16.30 8.50
C LYS A 55 8.64 -16.83 7.71
N THR A 56 7.70 -17.45 8.41
CA THR A 56 6.47 -17.99 7.82
C THR A 56 5.60 -16.87 7.28
N ASP A 57 5.41 -15.79 8.04
CA ASP A 57 4.56 -14.69 7.62
C ASP A 57 5.22 -13.84 6.53
N LEU A 58 6.55 -13.72 6.55
CA LEU A 58 7.32 -13.14 5.45
C LEU A 58 7.10 -13.92 4.14
N LEU A 59 7.17 -15.25 4.18
CA LEU A 59 6.95 -16.09 3.00
C LEU A 59 5.50 -16.00 2.50
N LYS A 60 4.50 -16.03 3.40
CA LYS A 60 3.09 -15.81 3.02
C LYS A 60 2.89 -14.45 2.36
N LYS A 61 3.46 -13.40 2.95
CA LYS A 61 3.37 -12.05 2.42
C LYS A 61 3.98 -11.93 1.02
N ILE A 62 5.12 -12.57 0.76
CA ILE A 62 5.72 -12.62 -0.59
C ILE A 62 4.83 -13.39 -1.58
N ILE A 63 4.16 -14.45 -1.14
CA ILE A 63 3.25 -15.24 -1.99
C ILE A 63 1.99 -14.44 -2.32
N ASP A 64 1.40 -13.78 -1.32
CA ASP A 64 0.16 -13.02 -1.44
C ASP A 64 0.35 -11.72 -2.24
N ASP A 65 1.41 -10.96 -1.93
CA ASP A 65 1.70 -9.67 -2.56
C ASP A 65 2.45 -9.85 -3.91
N GLY A 66 3.10 -11.00 -4.11
CA GLY A 66 4.04 -11.24 -5.20
C GLY A 66 5.37 -10.48 -5.02
N PHE A 67 6.42 -10.93 -5.71
CA PHE A 67 7.77 -10.32 -5.64
C PHE A 67 7.85 -8.82 -6.02
N GLY A 68 6.76 -8.23 -6.52
CA GLY A 68 6.68 -6.84 -6.96
C GLY A 68 5.88 -5.89 -6.07
N GLN A 69 5.20 -6.35 -5.01
CA GLN A 69 4.34 -5.48 -4.19
C GLN A 69 4.66 -5.46 -2.69
N THR A 70 5.73 -6.14 -2.24
CA THR A 70 6.25 -5.91 -0.90
C THR A 70 6.95 -4.54 -0.87
N VAL A 71 6.14 -3.48 -0.79
CA VAL A 71 6.61 -2.11 -0.60
C VAL A 71 7.13 -2.03 0.83
N GLU A 72 8.45 -2.08 0.94
CA GLU A 72 9.17 -1.86 2.19
C GLU A 72 9.01 -0.39 2.62
N ILE A 73 7.95 -0.08 3.37
CA ILE A 73 7.88 1.19 4.12
C ILE A 73 8.69 1.02 5.42
N ILE A 74 9.97 0.70 5.28
CA ILE A 74 10.94 0.74 6.38
C ILE A 74 12.08 1.72 6.04
N ASN A 75 12.09 2.27 4.81
CA ASN A 75 13.03 3.32 4.47
C ASN A 75 12.73 4.55 5.34
N PRO A 76 13.66 4.96 6.23
CA PRO A 76 13.44 6.08 7.14
C PRO A 76 13.22 7.40 6.40
N GLU A 77 13.72 7.55 5.16
CA GLU A 77 13.42 8.72 4.33
C GLU A 77 11.97 8.74 3.84
N LEU A 78 11.40 7.58 3.51
CA LEU A 78 10.00 7.46 3.09
C LEU A 78 9.04 7.63 4.28
N LEU A 79 9.40 7.10 5.46
CA LEU A 79 8.68 7.35 6.71
C LEU A 79 8.74 8.83 7.11
N ALA A 80 9.92 9.46 7.05
CA ALA A 80 10.07 10.88 7.32
C ALA A 80 9.32 11.75 6.29
N ALA A 81 9.30 11.34 5.02
CA ALA A 81 8.48 11.98 4.00
C ALA A 81 6.99 11.89 4.35
N PHE A 82 6.50 10.73 4.79
CA PHE A 82 5.12 10.56 5.23
C PHE A 82 4.76 11.44 6.42
N VAL A 83 5.58 11.45 7.47
CA VAL A 83 5.37 12.32 8.65
C VAL A 83 5.40 13.80 8.27
N LYS A 84 6.24 14.19 7.30
CA LYS A 84 6.29 15.57 6.79
C LYS A 84 5.04 15.92 5.99
N ILE A 85 4.54 15.00 5.16
CA ILE A 85 3.28 15.16 4.41
C ILE A 85 2.12 15.34 5.38
N ASP A 86 2.01 14.49 6.40
CA ASP A 86 0.95 14.52 7.41
C ASP A 86 0.89 15.88 8.13
N LYS A 87 2.04 16.36 8.63
CA LYS A 87 2.14 17.69 9.26
C LYS A 87 1.79 18.84 8.31
N MET A 88 2.11 18.72 7.02
CA MET A 88 1.77 19.74 6.02
C MET A 88 0.26 19.78 5.77
N LEU A 89 -0.40 18.61 5.68
CA LEU A 89 -1.85 18.49 5.53
C LEU A 89 -2.59 19.06 6.75
N ASP A 90 -2.14 18.76 7.96
CA ASP A 90 -2.70 19.32 9.20
C ASP A 90 -2.63 20.85 9.21
N SER A 91 -1.48 21.40 8.82
CA SER A 91 -1.29 22.85 8.82
C SER A 91 -2.14 23.55 7.74
N ILE A 92 -2.29 22.93 6.57
CA ILE A 92 -3.20 23.39 5.51
C ILE A 92 -4.65 23.36 6.01
N GLY A 93 -5.10 22.23 6.58
CA GLY A 93 -6.45 22.05 7.08
C GLY A 93 -6.81 23.06 8.17
N ASN A 94 -5.90 23.29 9.11
CA ASN A 94 -6.08 24.29 10.17
C ASN A 94 -6.22 25.71 9.62
N ASN A 95 -5.43 26.09 8.61
CA ASN A 95 -5.51 27.41 8.00
C ASN A 95 -6.83 27.59 7.23
N ILE A 96 -7.24 26.59 6.43
CA ILE A 96 -8.51 26.62 5.70
C ILE A 96 -9.69 26.70 6.67
N ASN A 97 -9.67 25.91 7.75
CA ASN A 97 -10.74 25.91 8.74
C ASN A 97 -10.86 27.25 9.48
N GLN A 98 -9.74 27.90 9.79
CA GLN A 98 -9.72 29.25 10.37
C GLN A 98 -10.34 30.28 9.43
N MET A 99 -9.99 30.24 8.14
CA MET A 99 -10.57 31.15 7.14
C MET A 99 -12.06 30.87 6.92
N ALA A 100 -12.48 29.60 6.87
CA ALA A 100 -13.89 29.23 6.74
C ALA A 100 -14.72 29.76 7.92
N ARG A 101 -14.21 29.65 9.15
CA ARG A 101 -14.87 30.23 10.33
C ARG A 101 -15.00 31.74 10.26
N LYS A 102 -13.95 32.42 9.77
CA LYS A 102 -13.91 33.89 9.65
C LYS A 102 -14.87 34.41 8.57
N VAL A 103 -14.95 33.71 7.44
CA VAL A 103 -15.93 34.01 6.38
C VAL A 103 -17.35 33.75 6.88
N ASN A 104 -17.59 32.63 7.57
CA ASN A 104 -18.89 32.31 8.13
C ASN A 104 -19.34 33.30 9.23
N SER A 105 -18.41 33.97 9.91
CA SER A 105 -18.72 35.02 10.88
C SER A 105 -18.99 36.39 10.23
N GLY A 106 -19.00 36.49 8.89
CA GLY A 106 -19.24 37.72 8.15
C GLY A 106 -18.10 38.74 8.28
N SER A 107 -16.92 38.31 8.74
CA SER A 107 -15.77 39.18 8.93
C SER A 107 -15.07 39.47 7.60
N GLU A 108 -14.57 40.70 7.44
CA GLU A 108 -13.84 41.08 6.24
C GLU A 108 -12.52 40.31 6.10
N PHE A 109 -12.18 40.03 4.84
CA PHE A 109 -10.93 39.36 4.47
C PHE A 109 -9.77 40.34 4.64
N THR A 110 -8.83 40.03 5.53
CA THR A 110 -7.68 40.91 5.80
C THR A 110 -6.49 40.55 4.92
N GLU A 111 -5.53 41.47 4.79
CA GLU A 111 -4.26 41.20 4.11
C GLU A 111 -3.49 40.03 4.74
N GLN A 112 -3.70 39.78 6.03
CA GLN A 112 -3.15 38.61 6.72
C GLN A 112 -3.79 37.31 6.22
N ASP A 113 -5.11 37.29 5.96
CA ASP A 113 -5.79 36.11 5.42
C ASP A 113 -5.31 35.81 3.98
N ARG A 114 -5.05 36.86 3.19
CA ARG A 114 -4.45 36.71 1.85
C ARG A 114 -3.07 36.05 1.91
N LYS A 115 -2.22 36.50 2.83
CA LYS A 115 -0.90 35.86 3.08
C LYS A 115 -1.05 34.42 3.56
N THR A 116 -2.07 34.11 4.36
CA THR A 116 -2.35 32.74 4.79
C THR A 116 -2.78 31.86 3.61
N LEU A 117 -3.57 32.35 2.66
CA LEU A 117 -3.90 31.63 1.42
C LEU A 117 -2.67 31.39 0.54
N GLU A 118 -1.84 32.41 0.34
CA GLU A 118 -0.59 32.29 -0.42
C GLU A 118 0.33 31.22 0.21
N ALA A 119 0.44 31.20 1.54
CA ALA A 119 1.18 30.17 2.27
C ALA A 119 0.58 28.77 2.14
N VAL A 120 -0.75 28.64 2.10
CA VAL A 120 -1.43 27.36 1.84
C VAL A 120 -1.12 26.87 0.43
N SER A 121 -1.19 27.74 -0.59
CA SER A 121 -0.87 27.39 -1.98
C SER A 121 0.57 26.88 -2.12
N SER A 122 1.54 27.61 -1.54
CA SER A 122 2.96 27.20 -1.57
C SER A 122 3.20 25.85 -0.88
N ARG A 123 2.46 25.55 0.20
CA ARG A 123 2.53 24.25 0.88
C ARG A 123 1.95 23.13 0.03
N PHE A 124 0.88 23.37 -0.72
CA PHE A 124 0.33 22.41 -1.67
C PHE A 124 1.30 22.10 -2.81
N GLU A 125 1.96 23.12 -3.36
CA GLU A 125 3.00 22.93 -4.38
C GLU A 125 4.16 22.09 -3.82
N THR A 126 4.65 22.42 -2.63
CA THR A 126 5.72 21.66 -1.97
C THR A 126 5.30 20.21 -1.69
N LEU A 127 4.05 19.99 -1.29
CA LEU A 127 3.50 18.65 -1.07
C LEU A 127 3.43 17.86 -2.39
N SER A 128 2.93 18.49 -3.45
CA SER A 128 2.87 17.91 -4.80
C SER A 128 4.26 17.47 -5.28
N ASP A 129 5.26 18.34 -5.13
CA ASP A 129 6.64 18.04 -5.51
C ASP A 129 7.24 16.91 -4.67
N LEU A 130 6.94 16.88 -3.37
CA LEU A 130 7.47 15.84 -2.49
C LEU A 130 6.88 14.47 -2.84
N ILE A 131 5.57 14.41 -3.14
CA ILE A 131 4.91 13.20 -3.62
C ILE A 131 5.52 12.76 -4.96
N ALA A 132 5.63 13.66 -5.94
CA ALA A 132 6.14 13.35 -7.28
C ALA A 132 7.61 12.86 -7.26
N ASN A 133 8.45 13.46 -6.42
CA ASN A 133 9.90 13.18 -6.39
C ASN A 133 10.29 12.04 -5.43
N LYS A 134 9.50 11.76 -4.39
CA LYS A 134 9.76 10.67 -3.43
C LYS A 134 9.08 9.35 -3.78
N THR A 135 8.28 9.26 -4.84
CA THR A 135 7.79 8.00 -5.43
C THR A 135 8.89 7.17 -6.13
N ARG A 136 10.11 7.07 -5.57
CA ARG A 136 11.11 6.12 -6.03
C ARG A 136 10.68 4.70 -5.62
N LYS A 137 10.05 3.98 -6.54
CA LYS A 137 9.89 2.53 -6.46
C LYS A 137 11.26 1.86 -6.64
N THR A 138 11.79 1.26 -5.60
CA THR A 138 12.88 0.28 -5.77
C THR A 138 12.25 -1.01 -6.29
N VAL A 139 12.34 -1.23 -7.60
CA VAL A 139 11.85 -2.46 -8.24
C VAL A 139 12.91 -3.54 -8.06
N ILE A 140 12.62 -4.57 -7.26
CA ILE A 140 13.42 -5.79 -7.25
C ILE A 140 13.20 -6.50 -8.58
N LYS A 141 14.09 -6.27 -9.55
CA LYS A 141 14.02 -6.94 -10.85
C LYS A 141 14.31 -8.43 -10.66
N LYS A 142 13.44 -9.28 -11.21
CA LYS A 142 13.70 -10.71 -11.36
C LYS A 142 15.05 -10.89 -12.08
N ARG A 143 16.01 -11.62 -11.47
CA ARG A 143 17.22 -12.05 -12.19
C ARG A 143 16.78 -12.82 -13.44
N GLY A 144 17.18 -12.33 -14.62
CA GLY A 144 17.00 -13.03 -15.90
C GLY A 144 15.89 -12.52 -16.82
N SER A 145 15.24 -11.38 -16.56
CA SER A 145 14.47 -10.69 -17.61
C SER A 145 15.43 -9.75 -18.35
N LYS A 146 15.68 -10.04 -19.63
CA LYS A 146 16.39 -9.12 -20.55
C LYS A 146 15.69 -7.77 -20.59
#